data_AF-A0A8I0B7S5-F1
#
_entry.id   AF-A0A8I0B7S5-F1
#
_cell.length_a   1.000
_cell.length_b   1.000
_cell.length_c   1.000
_cell.angle_alpha   90.00
_cell.angle_beta   90.00
_cell.angle_gamma   90.00
#
_symmetry.space_group_name_H-M   'P 1'
#
loop_
_entity.id
_entity.type
_entity.pdbx_description
1 polymer ?
#
loop_
_entity_poly.entity_id
_entity_poly.type
_entity_poly.pdbx_seq_one_letter_code
_entity_poly.pdbx_strand_id
1 'polypeptide(L)'
;MSENSERLTIRLLIDNEIHYFVVPRSAEGIYRAAAERINKEFARYREHYKDLSLQKYNALVLTSLTVELLQEKKNTDTLPFLTSIEQLTSEIAETLGEVPSLENPKI
;
A
#
# COMPACT_ATOMS: atom_id res chain seq x y z
N MET A 1 -18.18 21.96 21.24
CA MET A 1 -17.34 21.92 20.02
C MET A 1 -17.66 20.58 19.36
N SER A 2 -18.49 20.60 18.33
CA SER A 2 -19.24 19.41 17.86
C SER A 2 -18.33 18.39 17.17
N GLU A 3 -18.52 17.11 17.51
CA GLU A 3 -17.96 15.88 16.90
C GLU A 3 -18.33 15.77 15.41
N ASN A 4 -17.87 16.70 14.58
CA ASN A 4 -18.31 16.78 13.19
C ASN A 4 -17.49 15.83 12.30
N SER A 5 -17.81 14.55 12.47
CA SER A 5 -17.68 13.43 11.55
C SER A 5 -16.29 13.19 10.95
N GLU A 6 -15.48 12.39 11.65
CA GLU A 6 -14.25 11.80 11.11
C GLU A 6 -14.48 10.96 9.84
N ARG A 7 -15.73 10.56 9.59
CA ARG A 7 -16.13 9.78 8.41
C ARG A 7 -16.96 10.61 7.45
N LEU A 8 -16.79 10.36 6.16
CA LEU A 8 -17.58 10.97 5.11
C LEU A 8 -17.97 9.94 4.07
N THR A 9 -19.10 10.15 3.42
CA THR A 9 -19.54 9.35 2.28
C THR A 9 -18.98 9.96 1.00
N ILE A 10 -18.15 9.20 0.29
CA ILE A 10 -17.67 9.57 -1.06
C ILE A 10 -18.41 8.80 -2.14
N ARG A 11 -18.46 9.40 -3.32
CA ARG A 11 -18.81 8.74 -4.57
C ARG A 11 -17.55 8.52 -5.40
N LEU A 12 -17.35 7.29 -5.88
CA LEU A 12 -16.27 6.90 -6.77
C LEU A 12 -16.85 6.34 -8.06
N LEU A 13 -16.39 6.83 -9.20
CA LEU A 13 -16.74 6.27 -10.50
C LEU A 13 -15.75 5.15 -10.81
N ILE A 14 -16.21 3.91 -10.96
CA ILE A 14 -15.39 2.74 -11.27
C ILE A 14 -16.06 1.98 -12.41
N ASP A 15 -15.35 1.79 -13.52
CA ASP A 15 -15.84 1.07 -14.72
C ASP A 15 -17.19 1.60 -15.26
N ASN A 16 -17.38 2.93 -15.25
CA ASN A 16 -18.62 3.64 -15.58
C ASN A 16 -19.77 3.47 -14.58
N GLU A 17 -19.54 2.86 -13.42
CA GLU A 17 -20.54 2.71 -12.35
C GLU A 17 -20.19 3.53 -11.11
N ILE A 18 -21.20 4.17 -10.51
CA ILE A 18 -21.02 4.96 -9.29
C ILE A 18 -21.13 4.06 -8.06
N HIS A 19 -20.07 4.06 -7.26
CA HIS A 19 -19.98 3.34 -6.00
C HIS A 19 -19.90 4.32 -4.82
N TYR A 20 -20.61 4.02 -3.74
CA TYR A 20 -20.62 4.84 -2.52
C TYR A 20 -19.81 4.15 -1.42
N PHE A 21 -18.89 4.90 -0.80
CA PHE A 21 -18.07 4.40 0.31
C PHE A 21 -18.13 5.35 1.49
N VAL A 22 -18.24 4.80 2.70
CA VAL A 22 -18.08 5.55 3.95
C VAL A 22 -16.63 5.38 4.39
N VAL A 23 -15.86 6.46 4.39
CA VAL A 23 -14.42 6.43 4.62
C VAL A 23 -13.99 7.45 5.68
N PRO A 24 -12.88 7.22 6.39
CA PRO A 24 -12.22 8.27 7.17
C PRO A 24 -11.82 9.43 6.27
N ARG A 25 -12.01 10.66 6.73
CA ARG A 25 -11.66 11.87 5.98
C ARG A 25 -10.16 11.95 5.62
N SER A 26 -9.30 11.47 6.51
CA SER A 26 -7.86 11.36 6.27
C SER A 26 -7.48 10.37 5.16
N ALA A 27 -8.32 9.37 4.91
CA ALA A 27 -8.07 8.33 3.91
C ALA A 27 -8.71 8.62 2.55
N GLU A 28 -9.57 9.65 2.44
CA GLU A 28 -10.31 9.98 1.21
C GLU A 28 -9.41 9.99 -0.04
N GLY A 29 -8.25 10.63 0.05
CA GLY A 29 -7.30 10.75 -1.06
C GLY A 29 -6.84 9.39 -1.59
N ILE A 30 -6.59 8.42 -0.71
CA ILE A 30 -6.18 7.07 -1.09
C ILE A 30 -7.31 6.34 -1.82
N TYR A 31 -8.56 6.48 -1.37
CA TYR A 31 -9.71 5.89 -2.04
C TYR A 31 -9.93 6.46 -3.44
N ARG A 32 -9.72 7.77 -3.63
CA ARG A 32 -9.79 8.40 -4.95
C ARG A 32 -8.68 7.92 -5.87
N ALA A 33 -7.44 7.89 -5.39
CA ALA A 33 -6.31 7.35 -6.14
C ALA A 33 -6.51 5.88 -6.52
N ALA A 34 -7.10 5.07 -5.64
CA ALA A 34 -7.44 3.68 -5.93
C ALA A 34 -8.47 3.57 -7.08
N ALA A 35 -9.54 4.38 -7.07
CA ALA A 35 -10.52 4.39 -8.15
C ALA A 35 -9.89 4.79 -9.50
N GLU A 36 -9.03 5.82 -9.52
CA GLU A 36 -8.30 6.22 -10.72
C GLU A 36 -7.39 5.11 -11.25
N ARG A 37 -6.65 4.44 -10.35
CA ARG A 37 -5.77 3.31 -10.70
C ARG A 37 -6.55 2.15 -11.32
N ILE A 38 -7.69 1.80 -10.71
CA ILE A 38 -8.58 0.72 -11.19
C ILE A 38 -9.14 1.06 -12.56
N ASN A 39 -9.64 2.28 -12.76
CA ASN A 39 -10.15 2.72 -14.06
C ASN A 39 -9.08 2.70 -15.16
N LYS A 40 -7.83 3.04 -14.83
CA LYS A 40 -6.70 2.94 -15.76
C LYS A 40 -6.44 1.49 -16.18
N GLU A 41 -6.52 0.54 -15.25
CA GLU A 41 -6.42 -0.88 -15.60
C GLU A 41 -7.56 -1.33 -16.50
N PHE A 42 -8.79 -0.96 -16.15
CA PHE A 42 -9.93 -1.24 -17.01
C PHE A 42 -9.73 -0.67 -18.43
N ALA A 43 -9.35 0.60 -18.56
CA ALA A 43 -9.08 1.19 -19.87
C ALA A 43 -8.03 0.38 -20.67
N ARG A 44 -6.92 -0.02 -20.04
CA ARG A 44 -5.87 -0.84 -20.67
C ARG A 44 -6.41 -2.18 -21.19
N TYR A 45 -7.20 -2.90 -20.39
CA TYR A 45 -7.73 -4.20 -20.81
C TYR A 45 -8.82 -4.07 -21.88
N ARG A 46 -9.64 -3.01 -21.86
CA ARG A 46 -10.66 -2.75 -22.91
C ARG A 46 -10.04 -2.53 -24.29
N GLU A 47 -8.87 -1.91 -24.35
CA GLU A 47 -8.13 -1.73 -25.62
C GLU A 47 -7.66 -3.07 -26.20
N HIS A 48 -7.24 -4.00 -25.35
CA HIS A 48 -6.60 -5.25 -25.75
C HIS A 48 -7.59 -6.43 -25.92
N TYR A 49 -8.73 -6.40 -25.23
CA TYR A 49 -9.67 -7.52 -25.18
C TYR A 49 -11.11 -7.07 -25.41
N LYS A 50 -11.55 -7.08 -26.67
CA LYS A 50 -12.89 -6.62 -27.06
C LYS A 50 -14.02 -7.63 -26.83
N ASP A 51 -13.70 -8.92 -26.74
CA ASP A 51 -14.70 -10.01 -26.75
C ASP A 51 -14.78 -10.81 -25.42
N LEU A 52 -14.21 -10.29 -24.33
CA LEU A 52 -14.27 -10.97 -23.03
C LEU A 52 -15.58 -10.66 -22.30
N SER A 53 -16.11 -11.67 -21.60
CA SER A 53 -17.22 -11.43 -20.67
C SER A 53 -16.77 -10.54 -19.52
N LEU A 54 -17.69 -9.73 -18.98
CA LEU A 54 -17.44 -8.82 -17.86
C LEU A 54 -16.78 -9.52 -16.67
N GLN A 55 -17.20 -10.75 -16.35
CA GLN A 55 -16.61 -11.54 -15.25
C GLN A 55 -15.13 -11.89 -15.50
N LYS A 56 -14.80 -12.35 -16.72
CA LYS A 56 -13.40 -12.69 -17.06
C LYS A 56 -12.54 -11.43 -17.07
N TYR A 57 -13.08 -10.34 -17.57
CA TYR A 57 -12.44 -9.05 -17.61
C TYR A 57 -12.14 -8.51 -16.20
N ASN A 58 -13.11 -8.54 -15.29
CA ASN A 58 -12.91 -8.16 -13.89
C ASN A 58 -11.86 -9.06 -13.20
N ALA A 59 -11.90 -10.38 -13.46
CA ALA A 59 -10.92 -11.30 -12.90
C ALA A 59 -9.48 -11.00 -13.34
N LEU A 60 -9.27 -10.63 -14.61
CA LEU A 60 -7.96 -10.22 -15.13
C LEU A 60 -7.46 -8.95 -14.47
N VAL A 61 -8.30 -7.92 -14.38
CA VAL A 61 -7.94 -6.64 -13.73
C VAL A 61 -7.61 -6.84 -12.26
N LEU A 62 -8.45 -7.59 -11.53
CA LEU A 62 -8.18 -7.92 -10.12
C LEU A 62 -6.86 -8.69 -9.95
N THR A 63 -6.58 -9.62 -10.87
CA THR A 63 -5.33 -10.38 -10.84
C THR A 63 -4.13 -9.47 -11.09
N SER A 64 -4.18 -8.60 -12.10
CA SER A 64 -3.09 -7.64 -12.38
C SER A 64 -2.81 -6.73 -11.19
N LEU A 65 -3.85 -6.15 -10.60
CA LEU A 65 -3.72 -5.28 -9.42
C LEU A 65 -3.15 -6.03 -8.22
N THR A 66 -3.55 -7.29 -8.02
CA THR A 66 -3.03 -8.12 -6.92
C THR A 66 -1.56 -8.46 -7.13
N VAL A 67 -1.14 -8.78 -8.36
CA VAL A 67 0.26 -9.04 -8.70
C VAL A 67 1.13 -7.81 -8.40
N GLU A 68 0.70 -6.62 -8.84
CA GLU A 68 1.40 -5.37 -8.54
C GLU A 68 1.49 -5.12 -7.04
N LEU A 69 0.38 -5.28 -6.31
CA LEU A 69 0.37 -5.12 -4.85
C LEU A 69 1.36 -6.07 -4.15
N LEU A 70 1.46 -7.31 -4.60
CA LEU A 70 2.39 -8.30 -4.03
C LEU A 70 3.85 -7.98 -4.39
N GLN A 71 4.12 -7.46 -5.59
CA GLN A 71 5.44 -7.01 -6.00
C GLN A 71 5.90 -5.79 -5.19
N GLU A 72 5.04 -4.79 -5.03
CA GLU A 72 5.31 -3.60 -4.20
C GLU A 72 5.58 -3.97 -2.73
N LYS A 73 4.78 -4.89 -2.17
CA LYS A 73 5.02 -5.40 -0.81
C LYS A 73 6.37 -6.09 -0.67
N LYS A 74 6.80 -6.84 -1.70
CA LYS A 74 8.11 -7.49 -1.71
C LYS A 74 9.25 -6.47 -1.79
N ASN A 75 9.07 -5.37 -2.51
CA ASN A 75 10.08 -4.32 -2.67
C ASN A 75 10.18 -3.39 -1.46
N THR A 76 9.14 -3.33 -0.63
CA THR A 76 9.12 -2.56 0.64
C THR A 76 9.76 -3.34 1.80
N ASP A 77 10.39 -4.49 1.53
CA ASP A 77 11.18 -5.20 2.53
C ASP A 77 12.42 -4.36 2.91
N THR A 78 12.32 -3.60 4.00
CA THR A 78 13.41 -2.77 4.52
C THR A 78 14.36 -3.53 5.44
N LEU A 79 14.12 -4.82 5.69
CA LEU A 79 14.99 -5.66 6.51
C LEU A 79 16.47 -5.60 6.08
N PRO A 80 16.81 -5.61 4.77
CA PRO A 80 18.21 -5.50 4.34
C PRO A 80 18.85 -4.16 4.73
N PHE A 81 18.08 -3.07 4.71
CA PHE A 81 18.56 -1.76 5.14
C PHE A 81 18.72 -1.69 6.67
N LEU A 82 17.79 -2.28 7.43
CA LEU A 82 17.91 -2.41 8.89
C LEU A 82 19.16 -3.21 9.28
N THR A 83 19.38 -4.37 8.66
CA THR A 83 20.58 -5.18 8.89
C THR A 83 21.86 -4.41 8.56
N SER A 84 21.86 -3.67 7.44
CA SER A 84 23.03 -2.86 7.05
C SER A 84 23.29 -1.73 8.06
N ILE A 85 22.24 -1.08 8.57
CA ILE A 85 22.36 -0.03 9.60
C ILE A 85 22.84 -0.62 10.92
N GLU A 86 22.32 -1.78 11.35
CA GLU A 86 22.75 -2.46 12.57
C GLU A 86 24.23 -2.88 12.50
N GLN A 87 24.65 -3.43 11.35
CA GLN A 87 26.07 -3.78 11.11
C GLN A 87 26.97 -2.55 11.16
N LEU A 88 26.63 -1.49 10.43
CA LEU A 88 27.39 -0.24 10.46
C LEU A 88 27.44 0.36 11.87
N THR A 89 26.35 0.30 12.63
CA THR A 89 26.29 0.79 14.01
C THR A 89 27.20 -0.05 14.93
N SER A 90 27.22 -1.37 14.75
CA SER A 90 28.09 -2.28 15.51
C SER A 90 29.57 -2.02 15.18
N GLU A 91 29.91 -1.87 13.91
CA GLU A 91 31.28 -1.57 13.47
C GLU A 91 31.77 -0.22 14.02
N ILE A 92 30.90 0.79 14.04
CA ILE A 92 31.19 2.11 14.64
C ILE A 92 31.38 1.99 16.16
N ALA A 93 30.53 1.26 16.87
CA ALA A 93 30.65 1.04 18.31
C ALA A 93 31.96 0.30 18.66
N GLU A 94 32.31 -0.73 17.89
CA GLU A 94 33.57 -1.47 18.03
C GLU A 94 34.80 -0.59 17.78
N THR A 95 34.78 0.26 16.75
CA THR A 95 35.90 1.17 16.46
C THR A 95 36.02 2.33 17.45
N LEU A 96 34.90 2.79 18.02
CA LEU A 96 34.88 3.79 19.09
C LEU A 96 35.24 3.21 20.47
N GLY A 97 35.35 1.88 20.61
CA GLY A 97 35.66 1.21 21.87
C GLY A 97 34.50 1.24 22.87
N GLU A 98 33.29 1.58 22.42
CA GLU A 98 32.08 1.49 23.23
C GLU A 98 31.64 0.03 23.30
N VAL A 99 32.07 -0.68 24.34
CA VAL A 99 31.53 -2.00 24.67
C VAL A 99 30.03 -1.80 24.96
N PRO A 100 29.11 -2.50 24.27
CA PRO A 100 27.70 -2.40 24.60
C PRO A 100 27.54 -2.89 26.02
N SER A 101 27.27 -1.96 26.94
CA SER A 101 26.97 -2.27 28.33
C SER A 101 25.68 -3.06 28.34
N LEU A 102 25.82 -4.39 28.40
CA LEU A 102 24.79 -5.30 28.86
C LEU A 102 24.48 -4.90 30.30
N GLU A 103 23.59 -3.92 30.47
CA GLU A 103 22.94 -3.69 31.75
C GLU A 103 22.11 -4.94 32.05
N ASN A 104 22.69 -5.80 32.89
CA ASN A 104 22.00 -6.91 33.53
C ASN A 104 20.67 -6.42 34.12
N PRO A 105 19.55 -7.14 33.93
CA PRO A 105 18.35 -6.83 34.67
C PRO A 105 18.65 -7.02 36.16
N LYS A 106 18.56 -5.93 36.92
CA LYS A 106 18.56 -5.99 38.38
C LYS A 106 17.30 -6.74 38.82
N ILE A 107 17.58 -7.76 39.66
CA ILE A 107 16.71 -8.58 40.51
C ILE A 107 15.41 -7.86 40.90
#